data_AF-A0A1X0Q8T1-F1
#
_entry.id   AF-A0A1X0Q8T1-F1
#
_cell.length_a   1.000
_cell.length_b   1.000
_cell.length_c   1.000
_cell.angle_alpha   90.00
_cell.angle_beta   90.00
_cell.angle_gamma   90.00
#
_symmetry.space_group_name_H-M   'P 1'
#
loop_
_entity.id
_entity.type
_entity.pdbx_description
1 polymer ?
#
loop_
_entity_poly.entity_id
_entity_poly.type
_entity_poly.pdbx_seq_one_letter_code
_entity_poly.pdbx_strand_id
1 'polypeptide(L)' 'MARYLNDIDKALICDDIDSGLSLNQISIKRGFARRTVQIIAENLRNNVFINRKKGSGRPILLNKSMK' A
#
# COMPACT_ATOMS: atom_id res chain seq x y z
N MET A 1 11.97 15.00 -1.91
CA MET A 1 10.52 14.99 -1.62
C MET A 1 9.97 13.62 -1.97
N ALA A 2 9.45 12.85 -1.00
CA ALA A 2 8.80 11.58 -1.28
C ALA A 2 7.37 11.86 -1.80
N ARG A 3 7.06 11.47 -3.05
CA ARG A 3 5.67 11.49 -3.52
C ARG A 3 4.86 10.54 -2.66
N TYR A 4 3.73 11.00 -2.16
CA TYR A 4 2.75 10.13 -1.52
C TYR A 4 2.20 9.16 -2.58
N LEU A 5 2.15 7.88 -2.23
CA LEU A 5 1.60 6.84 -3.08
C LEU A 5 0.08 6.94 -3.08
N ASN A 6 -0.51 7.42 -4.17
CA ASN A 6 -1.96 7.58 -4.28
C ASN A 6 -2.63 6.23 -4.62
N ASP A 7 -3.96 6.15 -4.46
CA ASP A 7 -4.68 4.90 -4.76
C ASP A 7 -4.62 4.52 -6.24
N ILE A 8 -4.56 5.52 -7.12
CA ILE A 8 -4.33 5.32 -8.56
C ILE A 8 -2.94 4.70 -8.81
N ASP A 9 -1.90 5.20 -8.14
CA ASP A 9 -0.53 4.67 -8.30
C ASP A 9 -0.43 3.22 -7.82
N LYS A 10 -1.13 2.88 -6.73
CA LYS A 10 -1.23 1.49 -6.25
C LYS A 10 -1.87 0.58 -7.27
N ALA A 11 -3.02 0.98 -7.83
CA ALA A 11 -3.72 0.20 -8.85
C ALA A 11 -2.83 -0.03 -10.07
N LEU A 12 -2.16 1.01 -10.55
CA LEU A 12 -1.23 0.93 -11.68
C LEU A 12 -0.01 0.02 -11.40
N ILE A 13 0.48 -0.01 -10.17
CA ILE A 13 1.56 -0.93 -9.77
C ILE A 13 1.04 -2.38 -9.68
N CYS A 14 -0.18 -2.59 -9.18
CA CYS A 14 -0.82 -3.91 -9.18
C CYS A 14 -1.01 -4.44 -10.61
N ASP A 15 -1.54 -3.63 -11.53
CA ASP A 15 -1.72 -4.01 -12.93
C ASP A 15 -0.38 -4.41 -13.59
N ASP A 16 0.70 -3.67 -13.28
CA ASP A 16 2.03 -4.00 -13.80
C ASP A 16 2.56 -5.33 -13.23
N ILE A 17 2.29 -5.61 -11.95
CA ILE A 17 2.67 -6.88 -11.31
C ILE A 17 1.91 -8.05 -11.95
N ASP A 18 0.60 -7.89 -12.17
CA ASP A 18 -0.26 -8.90 -12.78
C ASP A 18 0.11 -9.13 -14.26
N SER A 19 0.63 -8.09 -14.93
CA SER A 19 1.20 -8.18 -16.27
C SER A 19 2.56 -8.91 -16.33
N GLY A 20 3.11 -9.34 -15.18
CA GLY A 20 4.36 -10.09 -15.09
C GLY A 20 5.63 -9.25 -15.14
N LEU A 21 5.55 -7.93 -14.94
CA LEU A 21 6.73 -7.06 -14.91
C LEU A 21 7.56 -7.32 -13.65
N SER A 22 8.88 -7.27 -13.79
CA SER A 22 9.78 -7.36 -12.64
C SER A 22 9.70 -6.10 -11.78
N LEU A 23 9.91 -6.23 -10.46
CA LEU A 23 9.88 -5.09 -9.53
C LEU A 23 10.82 -3.94 -9.94
N ASN A 24 11.93 -4.26 -10.61
CA ASN A 24 12.88 -3.25 -11.10
C ASN A 24 12.32 -2.48 -12.29
N GLN A 25 11.69 -3.17 -13.26
CA GLN A 25 11.02 -2.52 -14.38
C GLN A 25 9.89 -1.62 -13.92
N ILE A 26 9.09 -2.07 -12.94
CA ILE A 26 7.99 -1.26 -12.38
C ILE A 26 8.53 -0.03 -11.66
N SER A 27 9.61 -0.19 -10.88
CA SER A 27 10.29 0.92 -10.19
C SER A 27 10.74 2.01 -11.17
N ILE A 28 11.37 1.62 -12.27
CA ILE A 28 11.81 2.55 -13.33
C ILE A 28 10.61 3.17 -14.05
N LYS A 29 9.63 2.35 -14.46
CA LYS A 29 8.44 2.78 -15.22
C LYS A 29 7.57 3.79 -14.47
N ARG A 30 7.37 3.56 -13.17
CA ARG A 30 6.48 4.38 -12.32
C ARG A 30 7.22 5.44 -11.51
N GLY A 31 8.55 5.42 -11.50
CA GLY A 31 9.37 6.40 -10.77
C GLY A 31 9.29 6.26 -9.24
N PHE A 32 9.00 5.06 -8.73
CA PHE A 32 8.98 4.78 -7.29
C PHE A 32 10.17 3.93 -6.89
N ALA A 33 10.59 4.07 -5.62
CA ALA A 33 11.64 3.23 -5.08
C ALA A 33 11.23 1.75 -5.12
N ARG A 34 12.17 0.87 -5.49
CA ARG A 34 11.95 -0.59 -5.56
C ARG A 34 11.35 -1.16 -4.26
N ARG A 35 11.75 -0.62 -3.10
CA ARG A 35 11.20 -1.01 -1.79
C ARG A 35 9.70 -0.75 -1.69
N THR A 36 9.22 0.36 -2.24
CA THR A 36 7.78 0.71 -2.27
C THR A 36 7.00 -0.27 -3.12
N VAL A 37 7.51 -0.59 -4.33
CA VAL A 37 6.90 -1.59 -5.22
C VAL A 37 6.87 -2.97 -4.56
N GLN A 38 7.95 -3.35 -3.87
CA GLN A 38 8.03 -4.61 -3.13
C GLN A 38 6.95 -4.71 -2.05
N ILE A 39 6.75 -3.66 -1.23
CA ILE A 39 5.71 -3.64 -0.19
C ILE A 39 4.31 -3.84 -0.81
N ILE A 40 4.04 -3.20 -1.95
CA ILE A 40 2.76 -3.34 -2.66
C ILE A 40 2.59 -4.77 -3.17
N ALA A 41 3.63 -5.35 -3.77
CA ALA A 41 3.59 -6.73 -4.24
C ALA A 41 3.38 -7.74 -3.10
N GLU A 42 4.02 -7.54 -1.96
CA GLU A 42 3.83 -8.38 -0.76
C GLU A 42 2.39 -8.24 -0.23
N ASN A 43 1.84 -7.02 -0.16
CA ASN A 43 0.46 -6.80 0.27
C ASN A 43 -0.56 -7.44 -0.68
N LEU A 44 -0.32 -7.35 -2.00
CA LEU A 44 -1.14 -7.99 -3.03
C LEU A 44 -1.16 -9.51 -2.87
N ARG A 45 0.01 -10.14 -2.72
CA ARG A 45 0.13 -11.60 -2.52
C ARG A 45 -0.57 -12.08 -1.25
N ASN A 46 -0.53 -11.28 -0.19
CA ASN A 46 -1.15 -11.62 1.09
C ASN A 46 -2.65 -11.31 1.13
N ASN A 47 -3.27 -10.84 0.03
CA ASN A 47 -4.64 -10.34 -0.02
C ASN A 47 -4.94 -9.28 1.07
N VAL A 48 -3.91 -8.58 1.53
CA VAL A 48 -4.07 -7.50 2.50
C VAL A 48 -4.51 -6.28 1.70
N PHE A 49 -5.81 -5.98 1.77
CA PHE A 49 -6.38 -4.77 1.19
C PHE A 49 -5.48 -3.57 1.50
N ILE A 50 -4.99 -2.90 0.45
CA ILE A 50 -4.14 -1.69 0.53
C ILE A 50 -4.95 -0.46 1.02
N ASN A 51 -6.14 -0.71 1.58
CA ASN A 51 -6.87 0.28 2.34
C ASN A 51 -6.15 0.47 3.68
N ARG A 52 -5.60 1.67 3.88
CA ARG A 52 -5.17 2.13 5.20
C ARG A 52 -6.28 1.82 6.19
N LYS A 53 -5.98 1.12 7.29
CA LYS A 53 -6.87 1.09 8.47
C LYS A 53 -7.14 2.55 8.85
N LYS A 54 -8.36 3.02 8.57
CA LYS A 54 -8.81 4.39 8.82
C LYS A 54 -9.02 4.53 10.34
N GLY A 55 -7.93 4.81 11.06
CA GLY A 55 -7.93 4.97 12.52
C GLY A 55 -8.17 3.65 13.25
N SER A 56 -7.27 3.30 14.16
CA SER A 56 -7.67 2.33 15.19
C SER A 56 -8.74 3.03 16.04
N GLY A 57 -9.91 2.41 16.24
CA GLY A 57 -10.97 2.87 17.14
C GLY A 57 -10.58 2.87 18.63
N ARG A 58 -9.29 3.11 18.92
CA ARG A 58 -8.72 3.16 20.26
C ARG A 58 -9.37 4.20 21.18
N PRO A 59 -9.96 5.34 20.74
CA PRO A 59 -10.59 6.26 21.69
C PRO A 59 -11.95 5.78 22.26
N ILE A 60 -12.55 4.70 21.74
CA ILE A 60 -13.84 4.20 22.26
C ILE A 60 -13.66 3.31 23.51
N LEU A 61 -12.55 2.55 23.60
CA LEU A 61 -12.30 1.66 24.74
C LEU A 61 -11.89 2.41 26.01
N LEU A 62 -11.19 3.55 25.89
CA LEU A 62 -10.83 4.38 27.04
C LEU A 62 -12.07 5.03 27.70
N ASN A 63 -13.06 5.45 26.90
CA ASN A 63 -14.26 6.12 27.42
C ASN A 63 -15.26 5.19 28.11
N LYS A 64 -15.20 3.87 27.88
CA LYS A 64 -16.05 2.88 28.59
C LYS A 64 -15.48 2.45 29.94
N SER A 65 -14.17 2.61 30.16
CA SER A 65 -13.53 2.25 31.42
C SER A 65 -13.59 3.36 32.49
N MET A 66 -14.15 4.53 32.14
CA MET A 66 -14.29 5.69 33.03
C MET A 66 -15.76 6.00 33.41
N LYS A 67 -16.68 5.05 33.21
CA LYS A 67 -18.06 5.13 33.68
C LYS A 67 -18.35 4.10 34.76
#